data_AF-A0A533X2N5-F1
#
_entry.id   AF-A0A533X2N5-F1
#
_cell.length_a   1.000
_cell.length_b   1.000
_cell.length_c   1.000
_cell.angle_alpha   90.00
_cell.angle_beta   90.00
_cell.angle_gamma   90.00
#
_symmetry.space_group_name_H-M   'P 1'
#
loop_
_entity.id
_entity.type
_entity.pdbx_description
1 polymer ?
#
loop_
_entity_poly.entity_id
_entity_poly.type
_entity_poly.pdbx_seq_one_letter_code
_entity_poly.pdbx_strand_id
1 'polypeptide(L)'
;MAVTNRLLSLIVIWVPLVVLLERRRSVEALRRAYDELEKRVEERTAELVKANQALEAEIAERKRAEVSLWESQHALEQNRWQLRALAAQLLTAQDDERRRISRELHDDLNPRLAMLAVEIETFQQRRPTSKLTGEKLRSFHEQVVELSDDVRHLAYQFHPSILDDLGLPIALQRYIEDFSTRTGINVTLVHKDLPNPLPQDIASCLYRVWSFSVQSLGSGCLCEILALGSIPRRSSSH
;
A
#
# COMPACT_ATOMS: atom_id res chain seq x y z
N MET A 1 -34.25 100.72 -54.50
CA MET A 1 -32.97 100.26 -55.08
C MET A 1 -31.80 100.32 -54.09
N ALA A 2 -31.59 101.39 -53.31
CA ALA A 2 -30.42 101.48 -52.39
C ALA A 2 -30.49 100.60 -51.13
N VAL A 3 -31.68 100.36 -50.58
CA VAL A 3 -31.88 99.56 -49.34
C VAL A 3 -31.71 98.06 -49.58
N THR A 4 -32.19 97.55 -50.73
CA THR A 4 -32.04 96.14 -51.13
C THR A 4 -30.58 95.75 -51.39
N ASN A 5 -29.80 96.67 -51.98
CA ASN A 5 -28.36 96.46 -52.20
C ASN A 5 -27.56 96.40 -50.88
N ARG A 6 -27.91 97.25 -49.90
CA ARG A 6 -27.29 97.21 -48.56
C ARG A 6 -27.63 95.93 -47.79
N LEU A 7 -28.87 95.45 -47.87
CA LEU A 7 -29.29 94.18 -47.25
C LEU A 7 -28.61 92.97 -47.90
N LEU A 8 -28.51 92.95 -49.23
CA LEU A 8 -27.76 91.92 -49.96
C LEU A 8 -26.27 91.93 -49.57
N SER A 9 -25.63 93.10 -49.49
CA SER A 9 -24.23 93.20 -49.05
C SER A 9 -24.02 92.73 -47.61
N LEU A 10 -25.00 92.98 -46.72
CA LEU A 10 -24.94 92.50 -45.34
C LEU A 10 -25.07 90.98 -45.27
N ILE A 11 -25.98 90.36 -46.03
CA ILE A 11 -26.16 88.90 -46.08
C ILE A 11 -24.92 88.20 -46.67
N VAL A 12 -24.34 88.76 -47.74
CA VAL A 12 -23.13 88.22 -48.39
C VAL A 12 -21.93 88.19 -47.44
N ILE A 13 -21.88 89.09 -46.46
CA ILE A 13 -20.81 89.13 -45.44
C ILE A 13 -21.21 88.30 -44.21
N TRP A 14 -22.46 88.39 -43.76
CA TRP A 14 -22.94 87.74 -42.53
C TRP A 14 -23.10 86.22 -42.66
N VAL A 15 -23.56 85.69 -43.79
CA VAL A 15 -23.76 84.24 -43.95
C VAL A 15 -22.43 83.48 -43.94
N PRO A 16 -21.38 83.88 -44.68
CA PRO A 16 -20.06 83.24 -44.58
C PRO A 16 -19.45 83.39 -43.18
N LEU A 17 -19.68 84.53 -42.51
CA LEU A 17 -19.21 84.74 -41.14
C LEU A 17 -19.85 83.75 -40.16
N VAL A 18 -21.16 83.53 -40.23
CA VAL A 18 -21.88 82.56 -39.39
C VAL A 18 -21.43 81.13 -39.69
N VAL A 19 -21.31 80.75 -40.97
CA VAL A 19 -20.81 79.42 -41.37
C VAL A 19 -19.37 79.20 -40.90
N LEU A 20 -18.51 80.22 -40.97
CA LEU A 20 -17.15 80.16 -40.44
C LEU A 20 -17.13 80.00 -38.92
N LEU A 21 -18.04 80.67 -38.21
CA LEU A 21 -18.17 80.54 -36.75
C LEU A 21 -18.69 79.15 -36.33
N GLU A 22 -19.69 78.61 -37.02
CA GLU A 22 -20.20 77.25 -36.79
C GLU A 22 -19.17 76.18 -37.13
N ARG A 23 -18.43 76.33 -38.24
CA ARG A 23 -17.32 75.44 -38.59
C ARG A 23 -16.22 75.48 -37.53
N ARG A 24 -15.85 76.67 -37.03
CA ARG A 24 -14.86 76.78 -35.95
C ARG A 24 -15.33 76.06 -34.68
N ARG A 25 -16.58 76.27 -34.25
CA ARG A 25 -17.16 75.55 -33.09
C ARG A 25 -17.17 74.04 -33.27
N SER A 26 -17.52 73.56 -34.46
CA SER A 26 -17.58 72.13 -34.77
C SER A 26 -16.18 71.50 -34.78
N VAL A 27 -15.19 72.20 -35.34
CA VAL A 27 -13.79 71.77 -35.35
C VAL A 27 -13.21 71.74 -33.94
N GLU A 28 -13.53 72.72 -33.10
CA GLU A 28 -13.10 72.74 -31.69
C GLU A 28 -13.74 71.61 -30.88
N ALA A 29 -15.04 71.34 -31.07
CA ALA A 29 -15.73 70.23 -30.42
C ALA A 29 -15.12 68.88 -30.83
N LEU A 30 -14.83 68.69 -32.12
CA LEU A 30 -14.20 67.49 -32.64
C LEU A 30 -12.77 67.31 -32.09
N ARG A 31 -11.97 68.39 -32.03
CA ARG A 31 -10.62 68.35 -31.43
C ARG A 31 -10.67 67.93 -29.96
N ARG A 32 -11.56 68.53 -29.16
CA ARG A 32 -11.71 68.14 -27.74
C ARG A 32 -12.09 66.67 -27.58
N ALA A 33 -12.98 66.16 -28.43
CA ALA A 33 -13.37 64.76 -28.42
C ALA A 33 -12.22 63.83 -28.81
N TYR A 34 -11.41 64.20 -29.81
CA TYR A 34 -10.19 63.47 -30.16
C TYR A 34 -9.17 63.49 -29.04
N ASP A 35 -8.88 64.66 -28.45
CA ASP A 35 -7.92 64.81 -27.35
C ASP A 35 -8.37 63.99 -26.12
N GLU A 36 -9.68 63.99 -25.80
CA GLU A 36 -10.23 63.20 -24.71
C GLU A 36 -10.13 61.69 -24.99
N LEU A 37 -10.40 61.26 -26.23
CA LEU A 37 -10.29 59.86 -26.61
C LEU A 37 -8.84 59.39 -26.58
N GLU A 38 -7.90 60.19 -27.10
CA GLU A 38 -6.47 59.89 -27.08
C GLU A 38 -5.98 59.72 -25.64
N LYS A 39 -6.35 60.65 -24.75
CA LYS A 39 -6.04 60.53 -23.32
C LYS A 39 -6.61 59.26 -22.70
N ARG A 40 -7.88 58.91 -22.98
CA ARG A 40 -8.49 57.67 -22.48
C ARG A 40 -7.80 56.41 -23.02
N VAL A 41 -7.37 56.43 -24.28
CA VAL A 41 -6.64 55.31 -24.89
C VAL A 41 -5.27 55.16 -24.24
N GLU A 42 -4.54 56.25 -24.00
CA GLU A 42 -3.26 56.23 -23.29
C GLU A 42 -3.41 55.72 -21.85
N GLU A 43 -4.42 56.19 -21.11
CA GLU A 43 -4.70 55.74 -19.74
C GLU A 43 -5.01 54.23 -19.71
N ARG A 44 -5.91 53.76 -20.60
CA ARG A 44 -6.29 52.33 -20.64
C ARG A 44 -5.18 51.43 -21.16
N THR A 45 -4.38 51.89 -22.11
CA THR A 45 -3.21 51.12 -22.59
C THR A 45 -2.15 51.00 -21.49
N ALA A 46 -1.90 52.06 -20.74
CA ALA A 46 -1.00 52.02 -19.59
C ALA A 46 -1.51 51.08 -18.47
N GLU A 47 -2.82 51.10 -18.18
CA GLU A 47 -3.44 50.17 -17.23
C GLU A 47 -3.33 48.71 -17.69
N LEU A 48 -3.62 48.43 -18.96
CA LEU A 48 -3.53 47.08 -19.54
C LEU A 48 -2.10 46.56 -19.53
N VAL A 49 -1.10 47.40 -19.85
CA VAL A 49 0.31 47.01 -19.79
C VAL A 49 0.71 46.63 -18.37
N LYS A 50 0.32 47.42 -17.36
CA LYS A 50 0.57 47.10 -15.94
C LYS A 50 -0.09 45.79 -15.52
N ALA A 51 -1.36 45.60 -15.90
CA ALA A 51 -2.09 44.38 -15.58
C ALA A 51 -1.46 43.14 -16.24
N ASN A 52 -1.07 43.24 -17.52
CA ASN A 52 -0.41 42.15 -18.22
C ASN A 52 0.94 41.80 -17.59
N GLN A 53 1.76 42.80 -17.24
CA GLN A 53 3.04 42.57 -16.56
C GLN A 53 2.85 41.89 -15.20
N ALA A 54 1.84 42.29 -14.43
CA ALA A 54 1.52 41.66 -13.15
C ALA A 54 1.07 40.19 -13.33
N LEU A 55 0.21 39.93 -14.31
CA LEU A 55 -0.24 38.57 -14.63
C LEU A 55 0.90 37.67 -15.12
N GLU A 56 1.79 38.19 -15.96
CA GLU A 56 2.97 37.46 -16.42
C GLU A 56 3.89 37.08 -15.26
N ALA A 57 4.09 38.00 -14.31
CA ALA A 57 4.87 37.72 -13.10
C ALA A 57 4.21 36.62 -12.23
N GLU A 58 2.89 36.69 -12.03
CA GLU A 58 2.15 35.68 -11.27
C GLU A 58 2.19 34.30 -11.95
N ILE A 59 2.03 34.25 -13.27
CA ILE A 59 2.14 33.00 -14.04
C ILE A 59 3.54 32.42 -13.92
N ALA A 60 4.59 33.24 -14.00
CA ALA A 60 5.96 32.79 -13.86
C ALA A 60 6.26 32.25 -12.45
N GLU A 61 5.65 32.81 -11.41
CA GLU A 61 5.73 32.29 -10.04
C GLU A 61 4.98 30.96 -9.88
N ARG A 62 3.71 30.90 -10.32
CA ARG A 62 2.90 29.69 -10.27
C ARG A 62 3.54 28.52 -11.01
N LYS A 63 4.11 28.78 -12.20
CA LYS A 63 4.78 27.76 -13.00
C LYS A 63 6.04 27.22 -12.31
N ARG A 64 6.80 28.08 -11.62
CA ARG A 64 7.95 27.64 -10.81
C ARG A 64 7.51 26.77 -9.64
N ALA A 65 6.44 27.17 -8.95
CA ALA A 65 5.87 26.37 -7.87
C ALA A 65 5.38 25.00 -8.37
N GLU A 66 4.68 24.97 -9.50
CA GLU A 66 4.17 23.74 -10.12
C GLU A 66 5.30 22.77 -10.50
N VAL A 67 6.38 23.26 -11.11
CA VAL A 67 7.56 22.44 -11.42
C VAL A 67 8.19 21.86 -10.15
N SER A 68 8.40 22.69 -9.12
CA SER A 68 8.96 22.20 -7.85
C SER A 68 8.08 21.15 -7.16
N LEU A 69 6.75 21.32 -7.24
CA LEU A 69 5.80 20.35 -6.70
C LEU A 69 5.89 19.03 -7.48
N TRP A 70 5.91 19.10 -8.80
CA TRP A 70 6.01 17.94 -9.67
C TRP A 70 7.30 17.14 -9.43
N GLU A 71 8.44 17.83 -9.29
CA GLU A 71 9.73 17.22 -8.94
C GLU A 71 9.68 16.53 -7.56
N SER A 72 9.10 17.20 -6.56
CA SER A 72 8.96 16.62 -5.22
C SER A 72 8.04 15.38 -5.20
N GLN A 73 6.95 15.41 -5.97
CA GLN A 73 6.03 14.28 -6.11
C GLN A 73 6.72 13.10 -6.80
N HIS A 74 7.44 13.34 -7.88
CA HIS A 74 8.22 12.29 -8.57
C HIS A 74 9.27 11.67 -7.64
N ALA A 75 10.00 12.49 -6.89
CA ALA A 75 10.99 11.99 -5.92
C ALA A 75 10.33 11.17 -4.80
N LEU A 76 9.16 11.57 -4.32
CA LEU A 76 8.40 10.83 -3.31
C LEU A 76 7.91 9.48 -3.84
N GLU A 77 7.40 9.45 -5.07
CA GLU A 77 6.94 8.22 -5.72
C GLU A 77 8.08 7.23 -5.94
N GLN A 78 9.24 7.71 -6.40
CA GLN A 78 10.44 6.90 -6.56
C GLN A 78 10.92 6.32 -5.23
N ASN A 79 11.01 7.14 -4.18
CA ASN A 79 11.36 6.67 -2.84
C ASN A 79 10.35 5.63 -2.33
N ARG A 80 9.05 5.86 -2.53
CA ARG A 80 8.00 4.93 -2.11
C ARG A 80 8.10 3.60 -2.86
N TRP A 81 8.46 3.62 -4.14
CA TRP A 81 8.69 2.42 -4.92
C TRP A 81 9.92 1.64 -4.39
N GLN A 82 11.04 2.33 -4.15
CA GLN A 82 12.26 1.72 -3.61
C GLN A 82 12.02 1.10 -2.23
N LEU A 83 11.33 1.80 -1.33
CA LEU A 83 10.99 1.28 0.00
C LEU A 83 10.11 0.02 -0.09
N ARG A 84 9.12 -0.01 -0.99
CA ARG A 84 8.30 -1.20 -1.21
C ARG A 84 9.11 -2.38 -1.76
N ALA A 85 10.00 -2.12 -2.72
CA ALA A 85 10.87 -3.14 -3.28
C ALA A 85 11.80 -3.73 -2.21
N LEU A 86 12.44 -2.87 -1.40
CA LEU A 86 13.31 -3.31 -0.31
C LEU A 86 12.53 -4.07 0.77
N ALA A 87 11.34 -3.60 1.14
CA ALA A 87 10.47 -4.30 2.09
C ALA A 87 10.08 -5.70 1.59
N ALA A 88 9.76 -5.83 0.30
CA ALA A 88 9.46 -7.14 -0.31
C ALA A 88 10.70 -8.07 -0.30
N GLN A 89 11.88 -7.55 -0.61
CA GLN A 89 13.13 -8.31 -0.53
C GLN A 89 13.45 -8.76 0.89
N LEU A 90 13.29 -7.87 1.88
CA LEU A 90 13.51 -8.21 3.28
C LEU A 90 12.54 -9.28 3.78
N LEU A 91 11.26 -9.19 3.41
CA LEU A 91 10.26 -10.19 3.77
C LEU A 91 10.62 -11.56 3.16
N THR A 92 11.01 -11.57 1.88
CA THR A 92 11.43 -12.79 1.18
C THR A 92 12.67 -13.41 1.84
N ALA A 93 13.70 -12.59 2.11
CA ALA A 93 14.90 -13.04 2.78
C ALA A 93 14.62 -13.57 4.20
N GLN A 94 13.68 -12.96 4.92
CA GLN A 94 13.26 -13.43 6.23
C GLN A 94 12.54 -14.79 6.14
N ASP A 95 11.64 -14.96 5.17
CA ASP A 95 10.94 -16.24 4.96
C ASP A 95 11.92 -17.34 4.53
N ASP A 96 12.90 -17.04 3.67
CA ASP A 96 13.95 -17.99 3.29
C ASP A 96 14.84 -18.39 4.47
N GLU A 97 15.19 -17.45 5.35
CA GLU A 97 15.96 -17.74 6.55
C GLU A 97 15.16 -18.61 7.53
N ARG A 98 13.85 -18.35 7.69
CA ARG A 98 12.96 -19.21 8.47
C ARG A 98 12.89 -20.63 7.92
N ARG A 99 12.79 -20.78 6.60
CA ARG A 99 12.86 -22.09 5.92
C ARG A 99 14.20 -22.79 6.15
N ARG A 100 15.30 -22.04 6.10
CA ARG A 100 16.66 -22.57 6.34
C ARG A 100 16.80 -23.08 7.77
N ILE A 101 16.41 -22.27 8.76
CA ILE A 101 16.46 -22.64 10.19
C ILE A 101 15.58 -23.87 10.44
N SER A 102 14.34 -23.90 9.95
CA SER A 102 13.46 -25.05 10.15
C SER A 102 14.04 -26.35 9.59
N ARG A 103 14.60 -26.32 8.37
CA ARG A 103 15.28 -27.48 7.78
C ARG A 103 16.49 -27.92 8.60
N GLU A 104 17.32 -26.98 9.07
CA GLU A 104 18.48 -27.29 9.91
C GLU A 104 18.07 -27.96 11.23
N LEU A 105 17.01 -27.45 11.89
CA LEU A 105 16.46 -28.06 13.10
C LEU A 105 15.87 -29.46 12.83
N HIS A 106 15.12 -29.62 11.74
CA HIS A 106 14.42 -30.86 11.43
C HIS A 106 15.36 -31.96 10.93
N ASP A 107 16.35 -31.61 10.10
CA ASP A 107 17.20 -32.59 9.42
C ASP A 107 18.49 -32.90 10.19
N ASP A 108 18.96 -32.01 11.07
CA ASP A 108 20.18 -32.24 11.87
C ASP A 108 19.87 -32.50 13.34
N LEU A 109 19.12 -31.63 14.03
CA LEU A 109 18.96 -31.72 15.48
C LEU A 109 17.98 -32.83 15.91
N ASN A 110 16.83 -32.94 15.26
CA ASN A 110 15.82 -33.94 15.63
C ASN A 110 16.33 -35.39 15.52
N PRO A 111 17.00 -35.81 14.41
CA PRO A 111 17.55 -37.16 14.33
C PRO A 111 18.62 -37.46 15.39
N ARG A 112 19.45 -36.46 15.74
CA ARG A 112 20.47 -36.61 16.80
C ARG A 112 19.84 -36.79 18.17
N LEU A 113 18.80 -36.03 18.49
CA LEU A 113 18.07 -36.16 19.77
C LEU A 113 17.35 -37.51 19.85
N ALA A 114 16.73 -37.95 18.75
CA ALA A 114 16.10 -39.27 18.68
C ALA A 114 17.13 -40.40 18.91
N MET A 115 18.32 -40.30 18.29
CA MET A 115 19.40 -41.26 18.50
C MET A 115 19.87 -41.28 19.96
N LEU A 116 20.04 -40.12 20.60
CA LEU A 116 20.41 -40.03 22.02
C LEU A 116 19.33 -40.65 22.92
N ALA A 117 18.05 -40.44 22.63
CA ALA A 117 16.96 -41.07 23.37
C ALA A 117 17.05 -42.61 23.28
N VAL A 118 17.26 -43.15 22.08
CA VAL A 118 17.44 -44.59 21.85
C VAL A 118 18.68 -45.13 22.57
N GLU A 119 19.81 -44.42 22.52
CA GLU A 119 21.03 -44.83 23.25
C GLU A 119 20.77 -44.92 24.76
N ILE A 120 20.14 -43.91 25.35
CA ILE A 120 19.79 -43.91 26.78
C ILE A 120 18.85 -45.08 27.10
N GLU A 121 17.86 -45.34 26.26
CA GLU A 121 16.93 -46.48 26.42
C GLU A 121 17.69 -47.81 26.39
N THR A 122 18.62 -48.00 25.45
CA THR A 122 19.44 -49.23 25.40
C THR A 122 20.33 -49.41 26.62
N PHE A 123 20.86 -48.33 27.20
CA PHE A 123 21.61 -48.39 28.46
C PHE A 123 20.72 -48.74 29.66
N GLN A 124 19.47 -48.25 29.70
CA GLN A 124 18.50 -48.66 30.73
C GLN A 124 18.20 -50.15 30.67
N GLN A 125 18.05 -50.71 29.46
CA GLN A 125 17.74 -52.12 29.24
C GLN A 125 18.91 -53.06 29.61
N ARG A 126 20.16 -52.60 29.59
CA ARG A 126 21.38 -53.40 29.87
C ARG A 126 21.71 -53.63 31.36
N ARG A 127 20.74 -53.46 32.27
CA ARG A 127 20.81 -53.55 33.76
C ARG A 127 21.58 -52.40 34.43
N PRO A 128 20.89 -51.52 35.20
CA PRO A 128 21.57 -50.46 35.95
C PRO A 128 22.32 -51.03 37.16
N THR A 129 23.55 -50.55 37.38
CA THR A 129 24.46 -50.92 38.48
C THR A 129 23.90 -50.52 39.87
N SER A 130 22.89 -49.64 39.93
CA SER A 130 22.14 -49.26 41.15
C SER A 130 20.74 -48.72 40.84
N LYS A 131 19.78 -48.76 41.79
CA LYS A 131 18.43 -48.16 41.64
C LYS A 131 18.47 -46.66 41.32
N LEU A 132 19.33 -45.92 42.03
CA LEU A 132 19.57 -44.49 41.81
C LEU A 132 20.06 -44.18 40.39
N THR A 133 20.89 -45.05 39.81
CA THR A 133 21.37 -44.91 38.43
C THR A 133 20.23 -45.11 37.44
N GLY A 134 19.34 -46.08 37.68
CA GLY A 134 18.17 -46.33 36.82
C GLY A 134 17.17 -45.17 36.83
N GLU A 135 16.87 -44.59 37.99
CA GLU A 135 15.98 -43.43 38.11
C GLU A 135 16.56 -42.18 37.41
N LYS A 136 17.85 -41.90 37.59
CA LYS A 136 18.52 -40.79 36.87
C LYS A 136 18.52 -41.00 35.36
N LEU A 137 18.77 -42.22 34.89
CA LEU A 137 18.79 -42.53 33.46
C LEU A 137 17.39 -42.43 32.83
N ARG A 138 16.34 -42.76 33.59
CA ARG A 138 14.94 -42.53 33.20
C ARG A 138 14.62 -41.04 33.08
N SER A 139 14.99 -40.25 34.09
CA SER A 139 14.79 -38.80 34.05
C SER A 139 15.54 -38.15 32.90
N PHE A 140 16.77 -38.59 32.58
CA PHE A 140 17.49 -38.10 31.41
C PHE A 140 16.82 -38.48 30.09
N HIS A 141 16.31 -39.71 29.97
CA HIS A 141 15.54 -40.12 28.79
C HIS A 141 14.30 -39.24 28.61
N GLU A 142 13.53 -39.03 29.67
CA GLU A 142 12.34 -38.17 29.65
C GLU A 142 12.70 -36.74 29.22
N GLN A 143 13.78 -36.15 29.75
CA GLN A 143 14.26 -34.82 29.36
C GLN A 143 14.69 -34.75 27.89
N VAL A 144 15.36 -35.78 27.35
CA VAL A 144 15.78 -35.80 25.93
C VAL A 144 14.57 -35.94 25.01
N VAL A 145 13.58 -36.75 25.39
CA VAL A 145 12.33 -36.88 24.63
C VAL A 145 11.55 -35.56 24.64
N GLU A 146 11.43 -34.91 25.79
CA GLU A 146 10.78 -33.60 25.91
C GLU A 146 11.51 -32.54 25.07
N LEU A 147 12.84 -32.47 25.15
CA LEU A 147 13.65 -31.56 24.34
C LEU A 147 13.51 -31.85 22.84
N SER A 148 13.42 -33.12 22.44
CA SER A 148 13.19 -33.48 21.04
C SER A 148 11.83 -33.02 20.54
N ASP A 149 10.79 -33.08 21.37
CA ASP A 149 9.47 -32.59 21.01
C ASP A 149 9.42 -31.05 20.97
N ASP A 150 10.12 -30.38 21.89
CA ASP A 150 10.28 -28.91 21.88
C ASP A 150 11.00 -28.42 20.62
N VAL A 151 12.12 -29.05 20.24
CA VAL A 151 12.87 -28.69 19.02
C VAL A 151 12.03 -28.95 17.77
N ARG A 152 11.30 -30.08 17.73
CA ARG A 152 10.32 -30.35 16.67
C ARG A 152 9.27 -29.25 16.59
N HIS A 153 8.69 -28.86 17.72
CA HIS A 153 7.71 -27.78 17.77
C HIS A 153 8.28 -26.44 17.33
N LEU A 154 9.52 -26.10 17.71
CA LEU A 154 10.19 -24.88 17.26
C LEU A 154 10.41 -24.89 15.74
N ALA A 155 10.90 -26.00 15.17
CA ALA A 155 11.06 -26.13 13.72
C ALA A 155 9.74 -25.86 12.97
N TYR A 156 8.65 -26.45 13.44
CA TYR A 156 7.31 -26.21 12.89
C TYR A 156 6.84 -24.75 13.00
N GLN A 157 7.20 -24.04 14.07
CA GLN A 157 6.87 -22.62 14.24
C GLN A 157 7.67 -21.70 13.30
N PHE A 158 8.91 -22.06 12.99
CA PHE A 158 9.74 -21.31 12.04
C PHE A 158 9.23 -21.46 10.61
N HIS A 159 9.06 -22.70 10.15
CA HIS A 159 8.47 -23.01 8.85
C HIS A 159 8.06 -24.49 8.81
N PRO A 160 6.82 -24.85 8.47
CA PRO A 160 6.45 -26.26 8.35
C PRO A 160 7.09 -26.82 7.08
N SER A 161 8.19 -27.57 7.18
CA SER A 161 8.87 -28.17 6.02
C SER A 161 7.93 -29.08 5.22
N ILE A 162 6.96 -29.70 5.92
CA ILE A 162 5.87 -30.48 5.33
C ILE A 162 4.99 -29.69 4.34
N LEU A 163 4.92 -28.35 4.49
CA LEU A 163 4.24 -27.47 3.56
C LEU A 163 4.95 -27.39 2.21
N ASP A 164 6.28 -27.48 2.22
CA ASP A 164 7.10 -27.45 1.00
C ASP A 164 7.08 -28.81 0.29
N ASP A 165 7.18 -29.90 1.06
CA ASP A 165 7.31 -31.26 0.51
C ASP A 165 5.97 -31.86 0.09
N LEU A 166 4.91 -31.61 0.86
CA LEU A 166 3.60 -32.28 0.72
C LEU A 166 2.45 -31.31 0.43
N GLY A 167 2.70 -30.00 0.49
CA GLY A 167 1.73 -28.97 0.16
C GLY A 167 0.75 -28.64 1.29
N LEU A 168 -0.04 -27.59 1.04
CA LEU A 168 -0.91 -26.95 2.03
C LEU A 168 -1.94 -27.90 2.67
N PRO A 169 -2.69 -28.76 1.94
CA PRO A 169 -3.69 -29.62 2.57
C PRO A 169 -3.10 -30.57 3.60
N ILE A 170 -1.97 -31.20 3.27
CA ILE A 170 -1.29 -32.17 4.15
C ILE A 170 -0.70 -31.45 5.37
N ALA A 171 -0.08 -30.29 5.16
CA ALA A 171 0.45 -29.48 6.26
C ALA A 171 -0.63 -29.07 7.28
N LEU A 172 -1.80 -28.66 6.79
CA LEU A 172 -2.93 -28.29 7.65
C LEU A 172 -3.51 -29.49 8.42
N GLN A 173 -3.63 -30.64 7.76
CA GLN A 173 -4.11 -31.86 8.41
C GLN A 173 -3.16 -32.30 9.54
N ARG A 174 -1.85 -32.30 9.29
CA ARG A 174 -0.82 -32.57 10.30
C ARG A 174 -0.93 -31.61 11.49
N TYR A 175 -1.09 -30.31 11.22
CA TYR A 175 -1.26 -29.32 12.28
C TYR A 175 -2.50 -29.60 13.14
N ILE A 176 -3.62 -30.01 12.54
CA ILE A 176 -4.84 -30.35 13.27
C ILE A 176 -4.63 -31.55 14.18
N GLU A 177 -3.96 -32.60 13.70
CA GLU A 177 -3.65 -33.78 14.49
C GLU A 177 -2.78 -33.42 15.71
N ASP A 178 -1.72 -32.64 15.49
CA ASP A 178 -0.83 -32.15 16.56
C ASP A 178 -1.56 -31.18 17.53
N PHE A 179 -2.49 -30.36 17.03
CA PHE A 179 -3.28 -29.45 17.87
C PHE A 179 -4.34 -30.20 18.70
N SER A 180 -5.02 -31.16 18.08
CA SER A 180 -6.07 -31.96 18.74
C SER A 180 -5.49 -32.85 19.83
N THR A 181 -4.32 -33.44 19.60
CA THR A 181 -3.59 -34.24 20.61
C THR A 181 -3.16 -33.40 21.81
N ARG A 182 -2.72 -32.16 21.61
CA ARG A 182 -2.30 -31.25 22.69
C ARG A 182 -3.45 -30.61 23.47
N THR A 183 -4.51 -30.20 22.78
CA THR A 183 -5.59 -29.39 23.39
C THR A 183 -6.84 -30.20 23.72
N GLY A 184 -6.98 -31.41 23.14
CA GLY A 184 -8.20 -32.21 23.22
C GLY A 184 -9.35 -31.67 22.37
N ILE A 185 -9.13 -30.61 21.58
CA ILE A 185 -10.17 -29.99 20.74
C ILE A 185 -10.17 -30.67 19.38
N ASN A 186 -11.31 -31.27 19.00
CA ASN A 186 -11.49 -31.82 17.67
C ASN A 186 -11.74 -30.70 16.65
N VAL A 187 -10.81 -30.56 15.69
CA VAL A 187 -10.93 -29.65 14.55
C VAL A 187 -11.11 -30.47 13.27
N THR A 188 -12.05 -30.08 12.40
CA THR A 188 -12.27 -30.75 11.10
C THR A 188 -11.90 -29.81 9.97
N LEU A 189 -10.95 -30.23 9.12
CA LEU A 189 -10.59 -29.50 7.91
C LEU A 189 -11.59 -29.82 6.79
N VAL A 190 -12.19 -28.78 6.22
CA VAL A 190 -13.00 -28.91 5.00
C VAL A 190 -12.38 -28.03 3.93
N HIS A 191 -12.03 -28.63 2.80
CA HIS A 191 -11.48 -27.90 1.68
C HIS A 191 -12.06 -28.45 0.37
N LYS A 192 -12.27 -27.56 -0.61
CA LYS A 192 -12.79 -27.95 -1.92
C LYS A 192 -11.99 -27.25 -3.02
N ASP A 193 -11.51 -28.03 -3.98
CA ASP A 193 -10.81 -27.55 -5.18
C ASP A 193 -9.66 -26.56 -4.89
N LEU A 194 -8.76 -26.90 -3.96
CA LEU A 194 -7.53 -26.11 -3.82
C LEU A 194 -6.68 -26.28 -5.08
N PRO A 195 -6.21 -25.19 -5.71
CA PRO A 195 -5.19 -25.26 -6.74
C PRO A 195 -3.97 -26.01 -6.21
N ASN A 196 -3.46 -26.98 -6.95
CA ASN A 196 -2.21 -27.66 -6.61
C ASN A 196 -1.37 -27.79 -7.90
N PRO A 197 -0.17 -27.21 -7.98
CA PRO A 197 0.59 -26.53 -6.91
C PRO A 197 0.19 -25.07 -6.68
N LEU A 198 0.14 -24.65 -5.41
CA LEU A 198 0.08 -23.25 -5.00
C LEU A 198 1.50 -22.66 -4.99
N PRO A 199 1.69 -21.39 -5.42
CA PRO A 199 2.93 -20.68 -5.16
C PRO A 199 3.27 -20.71 -3.67
N GLN A 200 4.52 -21.01 -3.36
CA GLN A 200 4.99 -21.28 -1.99
C GLN A 200 4.67 -20.13 -1.01
N ASP A 201 4.79 -18.90 -1.48
CA ASP A 201 4.52 -17.70 -0.66
C ASP A 201 3.03 -17.58 -0.29
N ILE A 202 2.15 -17.98 -1.21
CA ILE A 202 0.70 -18.04 -0.97
C ILE A 202 0.37 -19.17 0.00
N ALA A 203 0.98 -20.35 -0.18
CA ALA A 203 0.79 -21.49 0.71
C ALA A 203 1.24 -21.17 2.15
N SER A 204 2.42 -20.55 2.31
CA SER A 204 2.96 -20.11 3.61
C SER A 204 2.07 -19.07 4.27
N CYS A 205 1.59 -18.07 3.50
CA CYS A 205 0.69 -17.05 4.01
C CYS A 205 -0.65 -17.65 4.49
N LEU A 206 -1.27 -18.52 3.67
CA LEU A 206 -2.53 -19.19 4.02
C LEU A 206 -2.37 -20.07 5.26
N TYR A 207 -1.30 -20.86 5.32
CA TYR A 207 -1.00 -21.70 6.47
C TYR A 207 -0.88 -20.86 7.75
N ARG A 208 -0.15 -19.73 7.70
CA ARG A 208 0.09 -18.86 8.86
C ARG A 208 -1.17 -18.14 9.34
N VAL A 209 -1.99 -17.64 8.42
CA VAL A 209 -3.27 -16.99 8.77
C VAL A 209 -4.22 -18.02 9.40
N TRP A 210 -4.28 -19.21 8.81
CA TRP A 210 -5.15 -20.27 9.30
C TRP A 210 -4.69 -20.80 10.66
N SER A 211 -3.39 -21.08 10.84
CA SER A 211 -2.85 -21.59 12.11
C SER A 211 -3.04 -20.59 13.24
N PHE A 212 -2.83 -19.29 12.97
CA PHE A 212 -3.11 -18.23 13.94
C PHE A 212 -4.60 -18.19 14.31
N SER A 213 -5.49 -18.36 13.34
CA SER A 213 -6.94 -18.41 13.58
C SER A 213 -7.30 -19.57 14.50
N VAL A 214 -6.83 -20.79 14.20
CA VAL A 214 -7.07 -21.97 15.06
C VAL A 214 -6.51 -21.78 16.46
N GLN A 215 -5.29 -21.25 16.56
CA GLN A 215 -4.64 -21.02 17.85
C GLN A 215 -5.39 -19.98 18.70
N SER A 216 -5.96 -18.94 18.07
CA SER A 216 -6.78 -17.94 18.76
C SER A 216 -8.14 -18.49 19.26
N LEU A 217 -8.66 -19.54 18.62
CA LEU A 217 -9.95 -20.15 18.95
C LEU A 217 -9.89 -21.15 20.12
N GLY A 218 -8.68 -21.62 20.48
CA GLY A 218 -8.43 -22.61 21.52
C GLY A 218 -8.81 -22.21 22.96
N SER A 219 -9.51 -21.09 23.16
CA SER A 219 -9.95 -20.61 24.47
C SER A 219 -11.47 -20.65 24.70
N GLY A 220 -12.31 -21.06 23.73
CA GLY A 220 -13.76 -20.87 23.91
C GLY A 220 -14.78 -21.72 23.13
N CYS A 221 -14.43 -22.54 22.14
CA CYS A 221 -15.45 -23.27 21.35
C CYS A 221 -15.13 -24.76 21.14
N LEU A 222 -16.08 -25.62 21.53
CA LEU A 222 -16.09 -27.06 21.30
C LEU A 222 -16.71 -27.33 19.91
N CYS A 223 -15.89 -27.78 18.96
CA CYS A 223 -16.21 -28.13 17.56
C CYS A 223 -16.46 -26.93 16.61
N GLU A 224 -15.43 -26.54 15.86
CA GLU A 224 -15.59 -25.66 14.70
C GLU A 224 -15.00 -26.28 13.41
N ILE A 225 -15.77 -26.12 12.33
CA ILE A 225 -15.40 -26.48 10.96
C ILE A 225 -14.81 -25.23 10.32
N LEU A 226 -13.50 -25.23 10.07
CA LEU A 226 -12.82 -24.16 9.32
C LEU A 226 -12.72 -24.58 7.85
N ALA A 227 -13.54 -23.94 7.01
CA ALA A 227 -13.58 -24.22 5.58
C ALA A 227 -12.61 -23.31 4.80
N LEU A 228 -11.70 -23.91 4.04
CA LEU A 228 -10.90 -23.24 3.01
C LEU A 228 -11.58 -23.46 1.66
N GLY A 229 -12.44 -22.51 1.26
CA GLY A 229 -13.16 -22.57 -0.02
C GLY A 229 -14.56 -21.93 0.03
N SER A 230 -15.21 -21.85 -1.13
CA SER A 230 -16.58 -21.32 -1.24
C SER A 230 -17.56 -22.18 -0.42
N ILE A 231 -18.21 -21.55 0.54
CA ILE A 231 -19.22 -22.15 1.41
C ILE A 231 -20.31 -22.75 0.52
N PRO A 232 -20.60 -24.07 0.56
CA PRO A 232 -21.75 -24.61 -0.13
C PRO A 232 -23.00 -24.02 0.53
N ARG A 233 -23.79 -23.27 -0.25
CA ARG A 233 -25.14 -22.87 0.15
C ARG A 233 -25.87 -24.13 0.58
N ARG A 234 -26.33 -24.19 1.84
CA ARG A 234 -27.27 -25.20 2.30
C ARG A 234 -28.45 -25.23 1.32
N SER A 235 -28.55 -26.29 0.53
CA SER A 235 -29.81 -26.64 -0.12
C SER A 235 -30.73 -27.13 1.00
N SER A 236 -31.64 -26.27 1.45
CA SER A 236 -32.78 -26.67 2.24
C SER A 236 -33.61 -27.65 1.42
N SER A 237 -33.56 -28.93 1.79
CA SER A 237 -34.53 -29.92 1.37
C SER A 237 -35.88 -29.62 2.04
N HIS A 238 -36.85 -29.21 1.22
CA HIS A 238 -38.27 -29.47 1.42
C HIS A 238 -38.78 -30.17 0.17
#